data_AF-A0A962BR04-F1
#
_entry.id   AF-A0A962BR04-F1
#
_cell.length_a   1.000
_cell.length_b   1.000
_cell.length_c   1.000
_cell.angle_alpha   90.00
_cell.angle_beta   90.00
_cell.angle_gamma   90.00
#
_symmetry.space_group_name_H-M   'P 1'
#
loop_
_entity.id
_entity.type
_entity.pdbx_description
1 polymer ?
#
loop_
_entity_poly.entity_id
_entity_poly.type
_entity_poly.pdbx_seq_one_letter_code
_entity_poly.pdbx_strand_id
1 'polypeptide(L)'
;MKRAPVRSTLFNLLFIAATAAGCVLCLPGLLMPRHYYLRIVDLYLRIITALEYGVLGLRYEVRGLENLPKNGPFLIAAKHQSLYETFKLRLILNDPAIILKKELLRIPLWGLYLKKSDVIAIDRSTPQNALKSIEEGAKRMQAQGRPIVIFPQGTRVTPETKPAEKPYKPGIARIQDVTGLPVVPLALNSGLFWPKRGWFKSPGTVIFEFLPPITANKKDRKALMSELEYTLERESSKLADEARQAEQSPDKPSASSSKRRKPKGLWLLLIGCALFAAYSTAWFKTAEGAQKAYLDWVRDLGGKERSYAVPAVSGYPGRITLIVPEEQLNTPEGRLKVQNLKAQGWPLPRTPISLSADTISLQSHKWPQPVLFDRFDARLTPKGSLLNVENAHLRQGPFTAEAAGQIDLAQYPFPKINLEVTLDRHGDFLESLARAGAIEKRIARFTGAAFTALSAEDGRVHIPLIQKGPTLYAGPLPVASLPALPDPMSGNPPALAR
;
A
#
# COMPACT_ATOMS: atom_id res chain seq x y z
N MET A 1 -20.07 9.55 -24.60
CA MET A 1 -18.98 9.36 -25.57
C MET A 1 -18.98 7.96 -26.17
N LYS A 2 -19.26 7.85 -27.47
CA LYS A 2 -19.12 6.63 -28.27
C LYS A 2 -17.68 6.12 -28.18
N ARG A 3 -17.51 4.83 -27.88
CA ARG A 3 -16.20 4.18 -27.76
C ARG A 3 -15.71 3.76 -29.15
N ALA A 4 -14.41 3.89 -29.40
CA ALA A 4 -13.80 3.44 -30.66
C ALA A 4 -12.89 2.24 -30.38
N PRO A 5 -13.43 1.00 -30.30
CA PRO A 5 -12.69 -0.16 -29.77
C PRO A 5 -11.42 -0.48 -30.58
N VAL A 6 -11.51 -0.52 -31.91
CA VAL A 6 -10.37 -0.80 -32.79
C VAL A 6 -9.28 0.27 -32.67
N ARG A 7 -9.65 1.55 -32.77
CA ARG A 7 -8.73 2.68 -32.64
C ARG A 7 -8.08 2.72 -31.26
N SER A 8 -8.86 2.43 -30.21
CA SER A 8 -8.39 2.37 -28.82
C SER A 8 -7.38 1.27 -28.61
N THR A 9 -7.64 0.07 -29.10
CA THR A 9 -6.70 -1.05 -29.00
C THR A 9 -5.41 -0.76 -29.75
N LEU A 10 -5.49 -0.25 -30.98
CA LEU A 10 -4.31 0.14 -31.74
C LEU A 10 -3.51 1.23 -31.02
N PHE A 11 -4.18 2.27 -30.53
CA PHE A 11 -3.54 3.33 -29.75
C PHE A 11 -2.86 2.78 -28.49
N ASN A 12 -3.53 1.90 -27.72
CA ASN A 12 -2.96 1.33 -26.50
C ASN A 12 -1.68 0.54 -26.79
N LEU A 13 -1.68 -0.28 -27.84
CA LEU A 13 -0.51 -1.04 -28.26
C LEU A 13 0.64 -0.11 -28.66
N LEU A 14 0.35 0.91 -29.47
CA LEU A 14 1.35 1.90 -29.88
C LEU A 14 1.87 2.74 -28.70
N PHE A 15 0.99 3.14 -27.79
CA PHE A 15 1.34 3.88 -26.58
C PHE A 15 2.26 3.05 -25.67
N ILE A 16 1.91 1.78 -25.41
CA ILE A 16 2.73 0.86 -24.62
C ILE A 16 4.09 0.64 -25.28
N ALA A 17 4.11 0.38 -26.59
CA ALA A 17 5.35 0.19 -27.34
C ALA A 17 6.24 1.44 -27.33
N ALA A 18 5.66 2.62 -27.58
CA ALA A 18 6.39 3.89 -27.54
C ALA A 18 6.91 4.21 -26.13
N THR A 19 6.13 3.91 -25.08
CA THR A 19 6.58 4.06 -23.69
C THR A 19 7.74 3.12 -23.38
N ALA A 20 7.63 1.84 -23.74
CA ALA A 20 8.67 0.85 -23.50
C ALA A 20 9.96 1.17 -24.25
N ALA A 21 9.86 1.49 -25.54
CA ALA A 21 10.99 1.94 -26.35
C ALA A 21 11.60 3.23 -25.80
N GLY A 22 10.78 4.22 -25.45
CA GLY A 22 11.23 5.47 -24.82
C GLY A 22 11.99 5.22 -23.52
N CYS A 23 11.47 4.34 -22.65
CA CYS A 23 12.13 3.97 -21.39
C CYS A 23 13.51 3.34 -21.56
N VAL A 24 13.80 2.71 -22.69
CA VAL A 24 15.12 2.10 -22.98
C VAL A 24 16.00 3.07 -23.77
N LEU A 25 15.49 3.62 -24.88
CA LEU A 25 16.23 4.50 -25.77
C LEU A 25 16.63 5.82 -25.10
N CYS A 26 15.85 6.30 -24.13
CA CYS A 26 16.13 7.53 -23.41
C CYS A 26 17.01 7.33 -22.17
N LEU A 27 17.50 6.12 -21.89
CA LEU A 27 18.36 5.85 -20.73
C LEU A 27 19.62 6.74 -20.71
N PRO A 28 20.33 6.96 -21.83
CA PRO A 28 21.46 7.89 -21.86
C PRO A 28 21.06 9.31 -21.45
N GLY A 29 19.80 9.71 -21.69
CA GLY A 29 19.25 10.99 -21.27
C GLY A 29 19.23 11.22 -19.76
N LEU A 30 19.28 10.18 -18.94
CA LEU A 30 19.37 10.30 -17.49
C LEU A 30 20.72 10.88 -17.02
N LEU A 31 21.78 10.68 -17.81
CA LEU A 31 23.12 11.22 -17.54
C LEU A 31 23.25 12.68 -17.97
N MET A 32 22.39 13.15 -18.86
CA MET A 32 22.43 14.52 -19.37
C MET A 32 21.94 15.55 -18.33
N PRO A 33 22.31 16.84 -18.48
CA PRO A 33 21.67 17.93 -17.75
C PRO A 33 20.14 17.91 -17.89
N ARG A 34 19.43 18.29 -16.82
CA ARG A 34 17.96 18.19 -16.73
C ARG A 34 17.24 18.86 -17.90
N HIS A 35 17.72 20.00 -18.39
CA HIS A 35 17.06 20.71 -19.49
C HIS A 35 17.09 19.92 -20.82
N TYR A 36 18.15 19.16 -21.12
CA TYR A 36 18.19 18.27 -22.28
C TYR A 36 17.26 17.08 -22.10
N TYR A 37 17.30 16.46 -20.91
CA TYR A 37 16.38 15.39 -20.54
C TYR A 37 14.91 15.81 -20.74
N LEU A 38 14.55 17.02 -20.31
CA LEU A 38 13.19 17.54 -20.46
C LEU A 38 12.80 17.74 -21.93
N ARG A 39 13.72 18.13 -22.82
CA ARG A 39 13.44 18.19 -24.27
C ARG A 39 13.14 16.80 -24.85
N ILE A 40 13.80 15.75 -24.35
CA ILE A 40 13.51 14.36 -24.74
C ILE A 40 12.11 13.96 -24.26
N VAL A 41 11.73 14.33 -23.03
CA VAL A 41 10.37 14.13 -22.51
C VAL A 41 9.35 14.86 -23.37
N ASP A 42 9.60 16.11 -23.74
CA ASP A 42 8.70 16.90 -24.58
C ASP A 42 8.53 16.27 -25.97
N LEU A 43 9.60 15.76 -26.57
CA LEU A 43 9.53 15.01 -27.83
C LEU A 43 8.67 13.74 -27.68
N TYR A 44 8.90 12.95 -26.64
CA TYR A 44 8.09 11.76 -26.35
C TYR A 44 6.60 12.12 -26.21
N LEU A 45 6.28 13.15 -25.43
CA LEU A 45 4.90 13.61 -25.23
C LEU A 45 4.26 14.13 -26.52
N ARG A 46 5.03 14.78 -27.42
CA ARG A 46 4.57 15.18 -28.76
C ARG A 46 4.28 13.98 -29.65
N ILE A 47 5.11 12.92 -29.60
CA ILE A 47 4.84 11.66 -30.32
C ILE A 47 3.53 11.04 -29.83
N ILE A 48 3.33 10.94 -28.51
CA ILE A 48 2.08 10.43 -27.94
C ILE A 48 0.89 11.31 -28.36
N THR A 49 1.04 12.63 -28.38
CA THR A 49 0.01 13.56 -28.87
C THR A 49 -0.33 13.33 -30.34
N ALA A 50 0.67 13.07 -31.20
CA ALA A 50 0.44 12.74 -32.60
C ALA A 50 -0.32 11.41 -32.76
N LEU A 51 -0.03 10.41 -31.91
CA LEU A 51 -0.77 9.15 -31.89
C LEU A 51 -2.23 9.34 -31.43
N GLU A 52 -2.47 10.15 -30.40
CA GLU A 52 -3.82 10.48 -29.95
C GLU A 52 -4.62 11.14 -31.07
N TYR A 53 -4.02 12.11 -31.75
CA TYR A 53 -4.65 12.78 -32.89
C TYR A 53 -4.91 11.82 -34.05
N GLY A 54 -3.86 11.16 -34.56
CA GLY A 54 -3.91 10.40 -35.81
C GLY A 54 -4.52 9.01 -35.68
N VAL A 55 -4.55 8.42 -34.49
CA VAL A 55 -5.12 7.07 -34.25
C VAL A 55 -6.46 7.16 -33.54
N LEU A 56 -6.55 7.91 -32.43
CA LEU A 56 -7.81 8.02 -31.70
C LEU A 56 -8.74 9.06 -32.32
N GLY A 57 -8.22 10.11 -32.95
CA GLY A 57 -9.00 11.32 -33.25
C GLY A 57 -9.27 12.12 -31.99
N LEU A 58 -8.35 12.07 -31.01
CA LEU A 58 -8.43 12.80 -29.76
C LEU A 58 -7.54 14.03 -29.83
N ARG A 59 -8.15 15.21 -29.64
CA ARG A 59 -7.51 16.52 -29.66
C ARG A 59 -7.55 17.12 -28.27
N TYR A 60 -6.78 18.18 -28.04
CA TYR A 60 -7.01 19.05 -26.90
C TYR A 60 -7.06 20.51 -27.32
N GLU A 61 -7.79 21.29 -26.53
CA GLU A 61 -7.92 22.74 -26.63
C GLU A 61 -7.49 23.33 -25.29
N VAL A 62 -6.83 24.49 -25.32
CA VAL A 62 -6.41 25.21 -24.12
C VAL A 62 -7.10 26.57 -24.13
N ARG A 63 -7.83 26.88 -23.05
CA ARG A 63 -8.56 28.14 -22.83
C ARG A 63 -8.04 28.84 -21.58
N GLY A 64 -8.16 30.16 -21.53
CA GLY A 64 -7.88 30.94 -20.31
C GLY A 64 -6.41 31.09 -19.94
N LEU A 65 -5.47 30.95 -20.89
CA LEU A 65 -4.03 31.14 -20.61
C LEU A 65 -3.70 32.54 -20.08
N GLU A 66 -4.52 33.53 -20.41
CA GLU A 66 -4.47 34.90 -19.90
C GLU A 66 -4.70 35.00 -18.38
N ASN A 67 -5.33 34.00 -17.75
CA ASN A 67 -5.54 33.93 -16.31
C ASN A 67 -4.29 33.45 -15.55
N LEU A 68 -3.26 32.94 -16.26
CA LEU A 68 -2.03 32.49 -15.61
C LEU A 68 -1.23 33.70 -15.10
N PRO A 69 -0.75 33.65 -13.83
CA PRO A 69 0.15 34.67 -13.32
C PRO A 69 1.38 34.85 -14.21
N LYS A 70 1.63 36.09 -14.65
CA LYS A 70 2.74 36.43 -15.56
C LYS A 70 4.10 36.42 -14.86
N ASN A 71 4.11 36.67 -13.54
CA ASN A 71 5.32 36.80 -12.74
C ASN A 71 5.31 35.77 -11.62
N GLY A 72 6.37 34.96 -11.54
CA GLY A 72 6.57 33.98 -10.48
C GLY A 72 5.78 32.68 -10.65
N PRO A 73 6.04 31.69 -9.78
CA PRO A 73 5.33 30.41 -9.79
C PRO A 73 3.89 30.57 -9.29
N PHE A 74 3.07 29.56 -9.55
CA PHE A 74 1.67 29.50 -9.13
C PHE A 74 1.24 28.06 -8.88
N LEU A 75 0.10 27.89 -8.23
CA LEU A 75 -0.50 26.59 -7.95
C LEU A 75 -1.59 26.32 -8.97
N ILE A 76 -1.62 25.13 -9.56
CA ILE A 76 -2.74 24.65 -10.36
C ILE A 76 -3.46 23.56 -9.58
N ALA A 77 -4.75 23.74 -9.41
CA ALA A 77 -5.63 22.73 -8.81
C ALA A 77 -6.66 22.28 -9.84
N ALA A 78 -6.73 20.97 -10.09
CA ALA A 78 -7.65 20.38 -11.05
C ALA A 78 -8.31 19.11 -10.50
N LYS A 79 -9.47 18.74 -11.05
CA LYS A 79 -9.99 17.37 -10.91
C LYS A 79 -9.00 16.42 -11.60
N HIS A 80 -8.72 15.26 -11.02
CA HIS A 80 -7.94 14.23 -11.71
C HIS A 80 -8.90 13.25 -12.36
N GLN A 81 -9.12 13.32 -13.67
CA GLN A 81 -10.06 12.44 -14.36
C GLN A 81 -9.36 11.32 -15.16
N SER A 82 -8.12 11.56 -15.60
CA SER A 82 -7.38 10.67 -16.48
C SER A 82 -5.86 10.70 -16.24
N LEU A 83 -5.16 9.76 -16.86
CA LEU A 83 -3.71 9.90 -17.05
C LEU A 83 -3.39 11.05 -18.03
N TYR A 84 -4.35 11.37 -18.92
CA TYR A 84 -4.20 12.32 -20.01
C TYR A 84 -3.70 13.69 -19.57
N GLU A 85 -4.33 14.30 -18.57
CA GLU A 85 -3.94 15.64 -18.10
C GLU A 85 -2.53 15.68 -17.52
N THR A 86 -2.06 14.58 -16.90
CA THR A 86 -0.72 14.52 -16.32
C THR A 86 0.36 14.65 -17.40
N PHE A 87 0.10 14.14 -18.60
CA PHE A 87 1.00 14.28 -19.74
C PHE A 87 0.87 15.61 -20.45
N LYS A 88 -0.36 16.12 -20.63
CA LYS A 88 -0.58 17.37 -21.37
C LYS A 88 -0.14 18.60 -20.61
N LEU A 89 -0.26 18.62 -19.29
CA LEU A 89 0.15 19.78 -18.51
C LEU A 89 1.64 20.11 -18.67
N ARG A 90 2.50 19.12 -18.91
CA ARG A 90 3.91 19.36 -19.25
C ARG A 90 4.11 20.04 -20.62
N LEU A 91 3.24 19.76 -21.59
CA LEU A 91 3.30 20.41 -22.91
C LEU A 91 2.66 21.80 -22.90
N ILE A 92 1.67 22.02 -22.03
CA ILE A 92 0.91 23.27 -21.92
C ILE A 92 1.67 24.29 -21.05
N LEU A 93 2.31 23.83 -19.97
CA LEU A 93 2.99 24.69 -18.99
C LEU A 93 4.50 24.55 -19.09
N ASN A 94 5.20 25.64 -18.80
CA ASN A 94 6.65 25.63 -18.72
C ASN A 94 7.11 24.97 -17.41
N ASP A 95 7.59 23.72 -17.52
CA ASP A 95 8.21 22.97 -16.43
C ASP A 95 7.42 22.79 -15.12
N PRO A 96 6.14 22.37 -15.18
CA PRO A 96 5.34 22.16 -13.99
C PRO A 96 5.87 21.00 -13.14
N ALA A 97 5.77 21.15 -11.83
CA ALA A 97 6.01 20.10 -10.85
C ALA A 97 4.69 19.45 -10.46
N ILE A 98 4.45 18.23 -10.96
CA ILE A 98 3.23 17.49 -10.64
C ILE A 98 3.42 16.74 -9.32
N ILE A 99 2.45 16.89 -8.42
CA ILE A 99 2.40 16.17 -7.16
C ILE A 99 1.95 14.72 -7.40
N LEU A 100 2.76 13.75 -6.96
CA LEU A 100 2.50 12.32 -7.17
C LEU A 100 2.75 11.44 -5.94
N LYS A 101 2.37 10.16 -6.01
CA LYS A 101 2.58 9.17 -4.95
C LYS A 101 4.04 8.69 -4.95
N LYS A 102 4.74 8.72 -3.81
CA LYS A 102 6.17 8.36 -3.69
C LYS A 102 6.53 6.99 -4.27
N GLU A 103 5.61 6.04 -4.22
CA GLU A 103 5.78 4.68 -4.73
C GLU A 103 5.95 4.62 -6.25
N LEU A 104 5.48 5.63 -7.00
CA LEU A 104 5.71 5.70 -8.45
C LEU A 104 7.20 5.88 -8.78
N LEU A 105 7.99 6.44 -7.86
CA LEU A 105 9.44 6.56 -8.01
C LEU A 105 10.18 5.22 -7.86
N ARG A 106 9.48 4.16 -7.43
CA ARG A 106 10.03 2.80 -7.28
C ARG A 106 9.80 1.94 -8.52
N ILE A 107 9.03 2.41 -9.50
CA ILE A 107 8.82 1.67 -10.75
C ILE A 107 10.16 1.59 -11.50
N PRO A 108 10.65 0.39 -11.89
CA PRO A 108 11.90 0.25 -12.63
C PRO A 108 11.89 1.08 -13.92
N LEU A 109 13.02 1.74 -14.21
CA LEU A 109 13.20 2.69 -15.31
C LEU A 109 12.33 3.96 -15.21
N TRP A 110 11.00 3.82 -15.16
CA TRP A 110 10.05 4.93 -15.06
C TRP A 110 10.29 5.83 -13.85
N GLY A 111 10.58 5.25 -12.69
CA GLY A 111 10.87 5.97 -11.46
C GLY A 111 12.14 6.83 -11.57
N LEU A 112 13.14 6.42 -12.38
CA LEU A 112 14.35 7.19 -12.63
C LEU A 112 14.04 8.46 -13.42
N TYR A 113 13.20 8.34 -14.45
CA TYR A 113 12.72 9.48 -15.23
C TYR A 113 11.89 10.46 -14.38
N LEU A 114 10.99 9.95 -13.55
CA LEU A 114 10.23 10.80 -12.62
C LEU A 114 11.14 11.54 -11.63
N LYS A 115 12.17 10.88 -11.09
CA LYS A 115 13.17 11.54 -10.22
C LYS A 115 13.93 12.64 -10.97
N LYS A 116 14.39 12.36 -12.20
CA LYS A 116 15.11 13.34 -13.04
C LYS A 116 14.26 14.55 -13.42
N SER A 117 12.94 14.36 -13.53
CA SER A 117 11.97 15.43 -13.76
C SER A 117 11.81 16.40 -12.58
N ASP A 118 12.34 16.06 -11.40
CA ASP A 118 12.19 16.82 -10.14
C ASP A 118 10.72 17.13 -9.84
N VAL A 119 9.94 16.07 -9.65
CA VAL A 119 8.54 16.10 -9.24
C VAL A 119 8.42 16.15 -7.70
N ILE A 120 7.23 16.52 -7.20
CA ILE A 120 6.93 16.46 -5.76
C ILE A 120 6.34 15.08 -5.44
N ALA A 121 7.12 14.23 -4.77
CA ALA A 121 6.68 12.90 -4.37
C ALA A 121 6.17 12.90 -2.92
N ILE A 122 4.88 12.64 -2.72
CA ILE A 122 4.26 12.61 -1.39
C ILE A 122 4.41 11.24 -0.76
N ASP A 123 4.99 11.21 0.43
CA ASP A 123 4.93 10.05 1.33
C ASP A 123 3.59 10.02 2.07
N ARG A 124 2.72 9.07 1.72
CA ARG A 124 1.36 8.96 2.28
C ARG A 124 1.27 7.94 3.42
N SER A 125 2.41 7.51 3.99
CA SER A 125 2.45 6.57 5.13
C SER A 125 1.71 7.10 6.35
N THR A 126 1.88 8.39 6.66
CA THR A 126 1.14 9.09 7.71
C THR A 126 0.66 10.46 7.21
N PRO A 127 -0.42 11.02 7.79
CA PRO A 127 -0.84 12.39 7.48
C PRO A 127 0.29 13.42 7.66
N GLN A 128 1.11 13.27 8.71
CA GLN A 128 2.24 14.14 9.02
C GLN A 128 3.32 14.05 7.93
N ASN A 129 3.69 12.85 7.50
CA ASN A 129 4.67 12.64 6.42
C ASN A 129 4.17 13.22 5.09
N ALA A 130 2.86 13.12 4.83
CA ALA A 130 2.27 13.67 3.62
C ALA A 130 2.35 15.19 3.60
N LEU A 131 2.01 15.85 4.72
CA LEU A 131 2.11 17.30 4.86
C LEU A 131 3.56 17.78 4.76
N LYS A 132 4.49 17.12 5.46
CA LYS A 132 5.92 17.45 5.38
C LYS A 132 6.46 17.37 3.95
N SER A 133 6.15 16.28 3.23
CA SER A 133 6.56 16.09 1.84
C SER A 133 6.00 17.18 0.91
N ILE A 134 4.75 17.60 1.15
CA ILE A 134 4.08 18.67 0.42
C ILE A 134 4.78 20.00 0.66
N GLU A 135 5.05 20.36 1.92
CA GLU A 135 5.66 21.64 2.28
C GLU A 135 7.09 21.79 1.75
N GLU A 136 7.93 20.77 1.95
CA GLU A 136 9.30 20.74 1.46
C GLU A 136 9.35 20.80 -0.07
N GLY A 137 8.49 20.01 -0.73
CA GLY A 137 8.36 20.01 -2.19
C GLY A 137 7.90 21.37 -2.72
N ALA A 138 6.88 21.97 -2.10
CA ALA A 138 6.34 23.25 -2.53
C ALA A 138 7.33 24.39 -2.40
N LYS A 139 8.02 24.51 -1.25
CA LYS A 139 9.07 25.53 -1.06
C LYS A 139 10.21 25.36 -2.06
N ARG A 140 10.61 24.11 -2.34
CA ARG A 140 11.65 23.82 -3.34
C ARG A 140 11.23 24.27 -4.74
N MET A 141 10.00 23.96 -5.17
CA MET A 141 9.51 24.35 -6.51
C MET A 141 9.29 25.86 -6.62
N GLN A 142 8.83 26.50 -5.54
CA GLN A 142 8.73 27.95 -5.47
C GLN A 142 10.09 28.62 -5.67
N ALA A 143 11.13 28.13 -4.98
CA ALA A 143 12.49 28.64 -5.13
C ALA A 143 13.06 28.43 -6.55
N GLN A 144 12.60 27.40 -7.26
CA GLN A 144 12.94 27.15 -8.67
C GLN A 144 12.07 27.94 -9.67
N GLY A 145 11.09 28.73 -9.21
CA GLY A 145 10.16 29.46 -10.07
C GLY A 145 9.21 28.58 -10.88
N ARG A 146 8.95 27.34 -10.43
CA ARG A 146 8.16 26.35 -11.17
C ARG A 146 6.70 26.29 -10.71
N PRO A 147 5.72 26.22 -11.64
CA PRO A 147 4.34 25.97 -11.28
C PRO A 147 4.17 24.62 -10.59
N ILE A 148 3.26 24.53 -9.60
CA ILE A 148 2.98 23.29 -8.88
C ILE A 148 1.58 22.80 -9.27
N VAL A 149 1.46 21.57 -9.74
CA VAL A 149 0.16 20.97 -10.09
C VAL A 149 -0.25 19.99 -9.01
N ILE A 150 -1.43 20.20 -8.42
CA ILE A 150 -2.06 19.30 -7.46
C ILE A 150 -3.44 18.86 -7.92
N PHE A 151 -3.76 17.62 -7.58
CA PHE A 151 -5.08 17.03 -7.75
C PHE A 151 -5.72 16.81 -6.37
N PRO A 152 -6.57 17.72 -5.86
CA PRO A 152 -6.99 17.70 -4.46
C PRO A 152 -7.75 16.44 -4.03
N GLN A 153 -8.39 15.70 -4.93
CA GLN A 153 -9.03 14.41 -4.60
C GLN A 153 -8.00 13.31 -4.24
N GLY A 154 -6.74 13.49 -4.65
CA GLY A 154 -5.61 12.59 -4.38
C GLY A 154 -5.64 11.27 -5.15
N THR A 155 -6.62 11.07 -6.03
CA THR A 155 -6.81 9.93 -6.92
C THR A 155 -7.63 10.35 -8.13
N ARG A 156 -7.60 9.56 -9.19
CA ARG A 156 -8.47 9.79 -10.35
C ARG A 156 -9.94 9.59 -9.98
N VAL A 157 -10.83 10.37 -10.55
CA VAL A 157 -12.30 10.33 -10.40
C VAL A 157 -12.96 10.30 -11.77
N THR A 158 -14.22 9.90 -11.87
CA THR A 158 -14.98 10.07 -13.13
C THR A 158 -15.52 11.51 -13.21
N PRO A 159 -15.90 11.99 -14.40
CA PRO A 159 -16.58 13.29 -14.52
C PRO A 159 -17.80 13.41 -13.61
N GLU A 160 -18.51 12.31 -13.39
CA GLU A 160 -19.74 12.21 -12.59
C GLU A 160 -19.50 12.05 -11.08
N THR A 161 -18.26 11.81 -10.64
CA THR A 161 -17.95 11.63 -9.21
C THR A 161 -18.20 12.94 -8.48
N LYS A 162 -19.05 12.90 -7.45
CA LYS A 162 -19.42 14.06 -6.62
C LYS A 162 -18.44 14.28 -5.46
N PRO A 163 -18.30 15.51 -4.94
CA PRO A 163 -17.46 15.79 -3.77
C PRO A 163 -17.81 14.97 -2.52
N ALA A 164 -19.10 14.67 -2.31
CA ALA A 164 -19.55 13.82 -1.20
C ALA A 164 -18.96 12.39 -1.25
N GLU A 165 -18.74 11.85 -2.45
CA GLU A 165 -18.12 10.53 -2.65
C GLU A 165 -16.59 10.61 -2.56
N LYS A 166 -16.02 11.70 -3.08
CA LYS A 166 -14.58 11.93 -3.06
C LYS A 166 -14.23 13.37 -2.67
N PRO A 167 -14.09 13.63 -1.36
CA PRO A 167 -13.81 14.98 -0.86
C PRO A 167 -12.45 15.51 -1.33
N TYR A 168 -12.39 16.84 -1.50
CA TYR A 168 -11.16 17.57 -1.77
C TYR A 168 -10.30 17.60 -0.50
N LYS A 169 -9.04 17.21 -0.61
CA LYS A 169 -8.10 17.20 0.51
C LYS A 169 -7.48 18.57 0.73
N PRO A 170 -7.18 18.96 1.98
CA PRO A 170 -6.66 20.30 2.31
C PRO A 170 -5.18 20.53 1.92
N GLY A 171 -4.56 19.59 1.18
CA GLY A 171 -3.15 19.69 0.80
C GLY A 171 -2.86 20.93 -0.05
N ILE A 172 -3.79 21.34 -0.93
CA ILE A 172 -3.66 22.58 -1.72
C ILE A 172 -3.63 23.82 -0.82
N ALA A 173 -4.52 23.90 0.16
CA ALA A 173 -4.53 24.99 1.11
C ALA A 173 -3.24 25.04 1.93
N ARG A 174 -2.72 23.88 2.35
CA ARG A 174 -1.44 23.84 3.07
C ARG A 174 -0.28 24.37 2.22
N ILE A 175 -0.24 24.04 0.93
CA ILE A 175 0.76 24.59 0.00
C ILE A 175 0.63 26.10 -0.07
N GLN A 176 -0.59 26.60 -0.22
CA GLN A 176 -0.86 28.03 -0.30
C GLN A 176 -0.48 28.75 1.01
N ASP A 177 -0.76 28.18 2.18
CA ASP A 177 -0.36 28.75 3.48
C ASP A 177 1.15 28.98 3.59
N VAL A 178 1.95 27.99 3.16
CA VAL A 178 3.42 28.03 3.32
C VAL A 178 4.14 28.76 2.21
N THR A 179 3.54 28.87 1.02
CA THR A 179 4.17 29.52 -0.15
C THR A 179 3.60 30.89 -0.47
N GLY A 180 2.34 31.16 -0.10
CA GLY A 180 1.60 32.37 -0.48
C GLY A 180 1.25 32.45 -1.98
N LEU A 181 1.44 31.36 -2.74
CA LEU A 181 1.23 31.37 -4.18
C LEU A 181 -0.27 31.41 -4.56
N PRO A 182 -0.64 32.10 -5.66
CA PRO A 182 -2.00 32.12 -6.15
C PRO A 182 -2.43 30.72 -6.63
N VAL A 183 -3.70 30.37 -6.40
CA VAL A 183 -4.29 29.11 -6.85
C VAL A 183 -5.08 29.36 -8.12
N VAL A 184 -4.64 28.80 -9.24
CA VAL A 184 -5.35 28.78 -10.52
C VAL A 184 -6.17 27.50 -10.61
N PRO A 185 -7.50 27.56 -10.58
CA PRO A 185 -8.33 26.39 -10.85
C PRO A 185 -8.23 26.01 -12.34
N LEU A 186 -8.14 24.71 -12.63
CA LEU A 186 -8.12 24.16 -13.98
C LEU A 186 -9.31 23.22 -14.16
N ALA A 187 -10.28 23.66 -14.96
CA ALA A 187 -11.41 22.84 -15.36
C ALA A 187 -11.04 21.92 -16.54
N LEU A 188 -11.56 20.70 -16.51
CA LEU A 188 -11.28 19.70 -17.55
C LEU A 188 -12.39 18.67 -17.72
N ASN A 189 -12.44 18.07 -18.91
CA ASN A 189 -13.39 17.01 -19.30
C ASN A 189 -12.69 15.73 -19.79
N SER A 190 -11.40 15.55 -19.47
CA SER A 190 -10.55 14.47 -19.98
C SER A 190 -11.11 13.06 -19.70
N GLY A 191 -11.83 12.89 -18.58
CA GLY A 191 -12.41 11.60 -18.17
C GLY A 191 -13.48 11.05 -19.10
N LEU A 192 -14.16 11.92 -19.87
CA LEU A 192 -15.14 11.50 -20.86
C LEU A 192 -14.47 10.71 -22.01
N PHE A 193 -13.28 11.15 -22.41
CA PHE A 193 -12.56 10.63 -23.57
C PHE A 193 -11.54 9.55 -23.19
N TRP A 194 -10.88 9.73 -22.05
CA TRP A 194 -9.86 8.81 -21.54
C TRP A 194 -10.17 8.48 -20.09
N PRO A 195 -11.09 7.54 -19.82
CA PRO A 195 -11.56 7.27 -18.48
C PRO A 195 -10.45 6.69 -17.57
N LYS A 196 -10.60 6.91 -16.25
CA LYS A 196 -9.71 6.35 -15.22
C LYS A 196 -9.53 4.82 -15.34
N ARG A 197 -10.61 4.11 -15.68
CA ARG A 197 -10.68 2.66 -15.84
C ARG A 197 -11.22 2.32 -17.21
N GLY A 198 -10.75 1.22 -17.78
CA GLY A 198 -11.22 0.68 -19.05
C GLY A 198 -10.20 0.81 -20.17
N TRP A 199 -10.30 -0.12 -21.12
CA TRP A 199 -9.40 -0.21 -22.27
C TRP A 199 -9.74 0.83 -23.35
N PHE A 200 -11.02 1.15 -23.48
CA PHE A 200 -11.55 1.93 -24.60
C PHE A 200 -11.58 3.42 -24.34
N LYS A 201 -11.14 4.18 -25.35
CA LYS A 201 -11.11 5.63 -25.42
C LYS A 201 -12.11 6.11 -26.46
N SER A 202 -12.40 7.40 -26.40
CA SER A 202 -13.31 8.06 -27.34
C SER A 202 -12.61 9.18 -28.10
N PRO A 203 -12.90 9.36 -29.40
CA PRO A 203 -12.49 10.55 -30.15
C PRO A 203 -13.17 11.81 -29.60
N GLY A 204 -12.59 12.96 -29.89
CA GLY A 204 -13.17 14.27 -29.55
C GLY A 204 -12.11 15.26 -29.09
N THR A 205 -12.53 16.24 -28.29
CA THR A 205 -11.66 17.33 -27.83
C THR A 205 -11.69 17.41 -26.31
N VAL A 206 -10.52 17.22 -25.69
CA VAL A 206 -10.31 17.49 -24.27
C VAL A 206 -10.02 18.97 -24.08
N ILE A 207 -10.77 19.64 -23.22
CA ILE A 207 -10.58 21.06 -22.93
C ILE A 207 -9.80 21.20 -21.63
N PHE A 208 -8.76 22.04 -21.65
CA PHE A 208 -8.03 22.52 -20.48
C PHE A 208 -8.34 24.01 -20.32
N GLU A 209 -9.21 24.36 -19.37
CA GLU A 209 -9.62 25.75 -19.15
C GLU A 209 -9.04 26.27 -17.84
N PHE A 210 -8.07 27.17 -17.94
CA PHE A 210 -7.49 27.86 -16.79
C PHE A 210 -8.40 29.00 -16.37
N LEU A 211 -8.84 28.96 -15.12
CA LEU A 211 -9.80 29.91 -14.56
C LEU A 211 -9.09 31.03 -13.81
N PRO A 212 -9.76 32.18 -13.55
CA PRO A 212 -9.17 33.26 -12.77
C PRO A 212 -8.58 32.77 -11.44
N PRO A 213 -7.40 33.27 -11.05
CA PRO A 213 -6.73 32.83 -9.83
C PRO A 213 -7.54 33.22 -8.59
N ILE A 214 -7.71 32.26 -7.68
CA ILE A 214 -8.21 32.53 -6.34
C ILE A 214 -7.06 33.12 -5.53
N THR A 215 -7.08 34.44 -5.36
CA THR A 215 -6.10 35.17 -4.56
C THR A 215 -6.27 34.87 -3.07
N ALA A 216 -5.17 34.46 -2.45
CA ALA A 216 -5.13 34.00 -1.07
C ALA A 216 -5.48 35.12 -0.07
N ASN A 217 -6.56 34.95 0.69
CA ASN A 217 -6.60 35.50 2.05
C ASN A 217 -6.11 34.40 3.00
N LYS A 218 -4.88 34.54 3.53
CA LYS A 218 -4.23 33.54 4.41
C LYS A 218 -5.04 33.16 5.65
N LYS A 219 -6.10 33.91 5.97
CA LYS A 219 -6.93 33.70 7.16
C LYS A 219 -8.12 32.78 6.96
N ASP A 220 -8.48 32.38 5.74
CA ASP A 220 -9.66 31.55 5.51
C ASP A 220 -9.44 30.36 4.56
N ARG A 221 -8.82 29.30 5.12
CA ARG A 221 -8.66 28.01 4.45
C ARG A 221 -10.00 27.42 3.99
N LYS A 222 -11.06 27.62 4.76
CA LYS A 222 -12.36 26.99 4.48
C LYS A 222 -12.99 27.65 3.26
N ALA A 223 -12.96 28.98 3.18
CA ALA A 223 -13.40 29.72 2.00
C ALA A 223 -12.62 29.30 0.75
N LEU A 224 -11.28 29.25 0.81
CA LEU A 224 -10.46 28.79 -0.34
C LEU A 224 -10.90 27.42 -0.84
N MET A 225 -11.05 26.45 0.06
CA MET A 225 -11.42 25.09 -0.31
C MET A 225 -12.84 25.03 -0.88
N SER A 226 -13.78 25.75 -0.29
CA SER A 226 -15.17 25.81 -0.76
C SER A 226 -15.30 26.48 -2.12
N GLU A 227 -14.61 27.61 -2.34
CA GLU A 227 -14.58 28.31 -3.62
C GLU A 227 -13.92 27.45 -4.71
N LEU A 228 -12.79 26.82 -4.38
CA LEU A 228 -12.07 25.94 -5.31
C LEU A 228 -12.93 24.73 -5.71
N GLU A 229 -13.56 24.07 -4.73
CA GLU A 229 -14.43 22.92 -4.98
C GLU A 229 -15.62 23.33 -5.86
N TYR A 230 -16.35 24.39 -5.47
CA TYR A 230 -17.49 24.87 -6.23
C TYR A 230 -17.11 25.23 -7.67
N THR A 231 -16.01 25.97 -7.85
CA THR A 231 -15.53 26.41 -9.16
C THR A 231 -15.14 25.23 -10.05
N LEU A 232 -14.35 24.27 -9.53
CA LEU A 232 -13.92 23.11 -10.30
C LEU A 232 -15.08 22.19 -10.66
N GLU A 233 -16.03 21.98 -9.76
CA GLU A 233 -17.22 21.17 -10.04
C GLU A 233 -18.12 21.81 -11.10
N ARG A 234 -18.39 23.12 -10.97
CA ARG A 234 -19.25 23.86 -11.91
C ARG A 234 -18.66 23.90 -13.32
N GLU A 235 -17.43 24.37 -13.44
CA GLU A 235 -16.81 24.57 -14.77
C GLU A 235 -16.45 23.23 -15.43
N SER A 236 -15.97 22.23 -14.69
CA SER A 236 -15.72 20.91 -15.30
C SER A 236 -17.01 20.22 -15.75
N SER A 237 -18.14 20.44 -15.05
CA SER A 237 -19.45 19.91 -15.47
C SER A 237 -19.94 20.61 -16.73
N LYS A 238 -19.79 21.93 -16.82
CA LYS A 238 -20.10 22.71 -18.03
C LYS A 238 -19.32 22.20 -19.25
N LEU A 239 -18.02 21.96 -19.11
CA LEU A 239 -17.19 21.38 -20.17
C LEU A 239 -17.57 19.94 -20.55
N ALA A 240 -18.07 19.17 -19.59
CA ALA A 240 -18.58 17.83 -19.86
C ALA A 240 -19.89 17.87 -20.64
N ASP A 241 -20.78 18.80 -20.33
CA ASP A 241 -22.05 18.99 -21.04
C ASP A 241 -21.86 19.57 -22.44
N GLU A 242 -20.95 20.53 -22.62
CA GLU A 242 -20.50 21.04 -23.93
C GLU A 242 -20.07 19.87 -24.83
N ALA A 243 -19.22 18.98 -24.32
CA ALA A 243 -18.74 17.82 -25.06
C ALA A 243 -19.85 16.81 -25.42
N ARG A 244 -20.86 16.63 -24.55
CA ARG A 244 -22.00 15.73 -24.79
C ARG A 244 -22.95 16.31 -25.82
N GLN A 245 -23.23 17.62 -25.77
CA GLN A 245 -24.06 18.31 -26.75
C GLN A 245 -23.41 18.29 -28.14
N ALA A 246 -22.10 18.55 -28.22
CA ALA A 246 -21.34 18.45 -29.46
C ALA A 246 -21.29 17.01 -30.03
N GLU A 247 -21.52 15.98 -29.21
CA GLU A 247 -21.66 14.60 -29.68
C GLU A 247 -23.03 14.30 -30.30
N GLN A 248 -24.08 15.00 -29.86
CA GLN A 248 -25.46 14.81 -30.27
C GLN A 248 -25.86 15.66 -31.50
N SER A 249 -25.07 16.68 -31.86
CA SER A 249 -25.33 17.52 -33.03
C SER A 249 -25.24 16.75 -34.37
N PRO A 250 -26.22 16.90 -35.28
CA PRO A 250 -26.31 16.13 -36.53
C PRO A 250 -25.24 16.45 -37.59
N ASP A 251 -24.54 17.59 -37.52
CA ASP A 251 -23.59 18.06 -38.56
C ASP A 251 -22.17 17.43 -38.47
N LYS A 252 -22.02 16.23 -37.93
CA LYS A 252 -20.69 15.62 -37.79
C LYS A 252 -20.22 14.98 -39.12
N PRO A 253 -19.08 15.39 -39.71
CA PRO A 253 -18.53 14.64 -40.83
C PRO A 253 -18.14 13.24 -40.36
N SER A 254 -18.75 12.22 -40.98
CA SER A 254 -18.40 10.83 -40.73
C SER A 254 -16.93 10.62 -41.10
N ALA A 255 -16.15 10.03 -40.20
CA ALA A 255 -14.72 9.86 -40.39
C ALA A 255 -14.45 8.98 -41.63
N SER A 256 -14.00 9.62 -42.72
CA SER A 256 -13.66 8.94 -43.96
C SER A 256 -12.52 7.93 -43.76
N SER A 257 -12.67 6.80 -44.44
CA SER A 257 -11.81 5.63 -44.39
C SER A 257 -10.57 5.83 -45.27
N SER A 258 -9.47 6.37 -44.72
CA SER A 258 -8.19 6.36 -45.44
C SER A 258 -7.56 4.95 -45.39
N LYS A 259 -7.47 4.29 -46.55
CA LYS A 259 -6.75 3.02 -46.76
C LYS A 259 -5.28 3.13 -46.28
N ARG A 260 -4.85 2.26 -45.36
CA ARG A 260 -3.47 2.18 -44.84
C ARG A 260 -2.68 1.05 -45.52
N ARG A 261 -1.45 1.35 -45.96
CA ARG A 261 -0.39 0.37 -46.24
C ARG A 261 0.15 -0.21 -44.92
N LYS A 262 0.44 -1.53 -44.90
CA LYS A 262 0.99 -2.24 -43.73
C LYS A 262 2.53 -2.16 -43.73
N PRO A 263 3.18 -1.75 -42.62
CA PRO A 263 4.63 -1.89 -42.49
C PRO A 263 5.00 -3.32 -42.10
N LYS A 264 6.04 -3.88 -42.74
CA LYS A 264 6.63 -5.18 -42.38
C LYS A 264 7.47 -5.02 -41.09
N GLY A 265 7.38 -5.98 -40.17
CA GLY A 265 8.08 -5.97 -38.87
C GLY A 265 7.18 -5.77 -37.63
N LEU A 266 5.90 -5.45 -37.84
CA LEU A 266 4.91 -5.22 -36.76
C LEU A 266 4.72 -6.45 -35.84
N TRP A 267 4.91 -7.67 -36.35
CA TRP A 267 4.65 -8.91 -35.60
C TRP A 267 5.62 -9.17 -34.44
N LEU A 268 6.91 -8.88 -34.59
CA LEU A 268 7.90 -9.02 -33.50
C LEU A 268 7.62 -8.04 -32.36
N LEU A 269 7.19 -6.83 -32.72
CA LEU A 269 6.80 -5.78 -31.77
C LEU A 269 5.49 -6.12 -31.06
N LEU A 270 4.51 -6.72 -31.76
CA LEU A 270 3.25 -7.21 -31.19
C LEU A 270 3.47 -8.38 -30.22
N ILE A 271 4.40 -9.29 -30.51
CA ILE A 271 4.76 -10.40 -29.61
C ILE A 271 5.40 -9.87 -28.32
N GLY A 272 6.35 -8.94 -28.43
CA GLY A 272 6.92 -8.27 -27.25
C GLY A 272 5.87 -7.54 -26.40
N CYS A 273 4.90 -6.88 -27.05
CA CYS A 273 3.78 -6.21 -26.38
C CYS A 273 2.83 -7.20 -25.69
N ALA A 274 2.54 -8.35 -26.30
CA ALA A 274 1.68 -9.38 -25.72
C ALA A 274 2.33 -10.02 -24.48
N LEU A 275 3.64 -10.29 -24.54
CA LEU A 275 4.42 -10.83 -23.42
C LEU A 275 4.48 -9.84 -22.25
N PHE A 276 4.70 -8.55 -22.51
CA PHE A 276 4.72 -7.52 -21.46
C PHE A 276 3.33 -7.26 -20.86
N ALA A 277 2.27 -7.29 -21.68
CA ALA A 277 0.89 -7.14 -21.20
C ALA A 277 0.45 -8.32 -20.33
N ALA A 278 0.76 -9.55 -20.74
CA ALA A 278 0.53 -10.76 -19.94
C ALA A 278 1.32 -10.72 -18.63
N TYR A 279 2.59 -10.31 -18.68
CA TYR A 279 3.45 -10.11 -17.51
C TYR A 279 2.85 -9.08 -16.53
N SER A 280 2.49 -7.89 -17.03
CA SER A 280 1.94 -6.81 -16.19
C SER A 280 0.58 -7.18 -15.59
N THR A 281 -0.30 -7.82 -16.36
CA THR A 281 -1.62 -8.25 -15.84
C THR A 281 -1.50 -9.37 -14.82
N ALA A 282 -0.58 -10.32 -15.00
CA ALA A 282 -0.25 -11.30 -13.98
C ALA A 282 0.27 -10.63 -12.71
N TRP A 283 1.15 -9.63 -12.82
CA TRP A 283 1.64 -8.85 -11.69
C TRP A 283 0.51 -8.17 -10.89
N PHE A 284 -0.37 -7.41 -11.57
CA PHE A 284 -1.47 -6.69 -10.90
C PHE A 284 -2.45 -7.66 -10.22
N LYS A 285 -2.85 -8.74 -10.90
CA LYS A 285 -3.78 -9.73 -10.33
C LYS A 285 -3.19 -10.42 -9.11
N THR A 286 -1.91 -10.77 -9.16
CA THR A 286 -1.26 -11.47 -8.06
C THR A 286 -0.98 -10.53 -6.88
N ALA A 287 -0.64 -9.27 -7.12
CA ALA A 287 -0.51 -8.26 -6.06
C ALA A 287 -1.86 -7.96 -5.37
N GLU A 288 -2.95 -7.83 -6.16
CA GLU A 288 -4.31 -7.72 -5.62
C GLU A 288 -4.71 -8.96 -4.83
N GLY A 289 -4.34 -10.16 -5.29
CA GLY A 289 -4.58 -11.43 -4.60
C GLY A 289 -3.87 -11.52 -3.25
N ALA A 290 -2.59 -11.15 -3.19
CA ALA A 290 -1.82 -11.13 -1.95
C ALA A 290 -2.35 -10.08 -0.96
N GLN A 291 -2.68 -8.89 -1.46
CA GLN A 291 -3.30 -7.85 -0.64
C GLN A 291 -4.67 -8.30 -0.11
N LYS A 292 -5.49 -8.95 -0.94
CA LYS A 292 -6.78 -9.50 -0.55
C LYS A 292 -6.63 -10.62 0.49
N ALA A 293 -5.70 -11.55 0.31
CA ALA A 293 -5.42 -12.61 1.28
C ALA A 293 -4.97 -12.05 2.64
N TYR A 294 -4.14 -10.99 2.63
CA TYR A 294 -3.77 -10.27 3.86
C TYR A 294 -4.98 -9.59 4.51
N LEU A 295 -5.82 -8.91 3.74
CA LEU A 295 -7.01 -8.23 4.26
C LEU A 295 -8.07 -9.22 4.76
N ASP A 296 -8.25 -10.34 4.07
CA ASP A 296 -9.12 -11.44 4.48
C ASP A 296 -8.58 -12.04 5.80
N TRP A 297 -7.27 -12.31 5.89
CA TRP A 297 -6.62 -12.72 7.14
C TRP A 297 -6.82 -11.72 8.29
N VAL A 298 -6.62 -10.42 8.06
CA VAL A 298 -6.85 -9.36 9.07
C VAL A 298 -8.32 -9.22 9.47
N ARG A 299 -9.24 -9.40 8.52
CA ARG A 299 -10.69 -9.37 8.77
C ARG A 299 -11.11 -10.55 9.63
N ASP A 300 -10.58 -11.74 9.31
CA ASP A 300 -10.86 -13.02 9.99
C ASP A 300 -10.33 -13.08 11.43
N LEU A 301 -9.42 -12.18 11.83
CA LEU A 301 -8.83 -12.15 13.18
C LEU A 301 -9.78 -11.66 14.30
N GLY A 302 -10.88 -10.93 14.02
CA GLY A 302 -11.80 -10.45 15.08
C GLY A 302 -11.20 -9.38 16.04
N GLY A 303 -12.02 -8.61 16.77
CA GLY A 303 -11.53 -7.66 17.81
C GLY A 303 -12.21 -6.28 17.82
N LYS A 304 -12.31 -5.65 19.02
CA LYS A 304 -13.02 -4.37 19.29
C LYS A 304 -12.26 -3.12 18.82
N GLU A 305 -10.93 -3.13 18.85
CA GLU A 305 -10.07 -2.07 18.32
C GLU A 305 -8.95 -2.68 17.48
N ARG A 306 -8.73 -2.14 16.27
CA ARG A 306 -7.70 -2.61 15.34
C ARG A 306 -7.00 -1.41 14.72
N SER A 307 -5.68 -1.42 14.69
CA SER A 307 -4.86 -0.51 13.88
C SER A 307 -4.00 -1.36 12.95
N TYR A 308 -4.12 -1.14 11.64
CA TYR A 308 -3.32 -1.83 10.63
C TYR A 308 -3.02 -0.89 9.45
N ALA A 309 -1.83 -1.03 8.88
CA ALA A 309 -1.44 -0.38 7.63
C ALA A 309 -1.62 -1.35 6.47
N VAL A 310 -2.10 -0.88 5.30
CA VAL A 310 -2.17 -1.70 4.09
C VAL A 310 -0.73 -2.07 3.67
N PRO A 311 -0.42 -3.36 3.47
CA PRO A 311 0.95 -3.79 3.23
C PRO A 311 1.48 -3.23 1.91
N ALA A 312 2.73 -2.80 1.90
CA ALA A 312 3.45 -2.49 0.67
C ALA A 312 3.93 -3.80 0.03
N VAL A 313 3.36 -4.17 -1.11
CA VAL A 313 3.77 -5.37 -1.87
C VAL A 313 4.88 -4.97 -2.85
N SER A 314 6.03 -5.67 -2.81
CA SER A 314 7.11 -5.52 -3.79
C SER A 314 7.61 -6.90 -4.27
N GLY A 315 7.49 -7.21 -5.56
CA GLY A 315 7.90 -8.50 -6.17
C GLY A 315 6.77 -9.52 -6.45
N TYR A 316 7.12 -10.71 -6.96
CA TYR A 316 6.21 -11.80 -7.41
C TYR A 316 6.09 -12.95 -6.37
N PRO A 317 4.92 -13.28 -5.82
CA PRO A 317 4.85 -14.26 -4.74
C PRO A 317 4.97 -15.71 -5.23
N GLY A 318 5.95 -16.43 -4.65
CA GLY A 318 5.86 -17.85 -4.31
C GLY A 318 5.39 -18.02 -2.85
N ARG A 319 5.46 -19.24 -2.29
CA ARG A 319 5.04 -19.59 -0.91
C ARG A 319 5.52 -18.54 0.10
N ILE A 320 4.58 -18.05 0.92
CA ILE A 320 4.77 -16.97 1.91
C ILE A 320 5.29 -17.60 3.20
N THR A 321 6.55 -17.35 3.56
CA THR A 321 7.09 -17.66 4.90
C THR A 321 7.08 -16.39 5.75
N LEU A 322 6.47 -16.46 6.93
CA LEU A 322 6.35 -15.33 7.85
C LEU A 322 7.56 -15.30 8.78
N ILE A 323 8.19 -14.14 8.94
CA ILE A 323 9.25 -13.91 9.93
C ILE A 323 8.69 -12.95 10.99
N VAL A 324 8.61 -13.43 12.23
CA VAL A 324 8.15 -12.74 13.44
C VAL A 324 9.34 -12.70 14.39
N PRO A 325 9.85 -11.51 14.76
CA PRO A 325 10.96 -11.41 15.70
C PRO A 325 10.58 -11.94 17.09
N GLU A 326 11.51 -12.65 17.71
CA GLU A 326 11.40 -13.33 19.02
C GLU A 326 11.00 -12.39 20.18
N GLU A 327 11.36 -11.11 20.09
CA GLU A 327 11.18 -10.11 21.15
C GLU A 327 9.75 -9.52 21.28
N GLN A 328 8.77 -9.96 20.49
CA GLN A 328 7.49 -9.20 20.33
C GLN A 328 6.19 -9.90 20.73
N LEU A 329 6.26 -11.10 21.30
CA LEU A 329 5.11 -11.77 21.91
C LEU A 329 4.91 -11.32 23.36
N ASN A 330 4.56 -10.06 23.58
CA ASN A 330 4.34 -9.56 24.94
C ASN A 330 2.95 -9.92 25.46
N THR A 331 2.89 -10.75 26.52
CA THR A 331 1.66 -11.29 27.12
C THR A 331 1.19 -10.66 28.44
N PRO A 332 1.15 -9.33 28.68
CA PRO A 332 0.61 -8.83 29.96
C PRO A 332 -0.89 -9.10 30.12
N GLU A 333 -1.68 -9.00 29.04
CA GLU A 333 -3.16 -9.01 29.11
C GLU A 333 -3.80 -9.53 27.80
N GLY A 334 -3.18 -10.52 27.14
CA GLY A 334 -3.63 -10.98 25.82
C GLY A 334 -3.50 -9.90 24.73
N ARG A 335 -2.57 -8.96 24.91
CA ARG A 335 -2.26 -7.91 23.93
C ARG A 335 -1.16 -8.39 22.99
N LEU A 336 -1.50 -8.82 21.78
CA LEU A 336 -0.50 -9.35 20.86
C LEU A 336 -0.11 -8.28 19.83
N LYS A 337 1.17 -7.95 19.77
CA LYS A 337 1.73 -6.88 18.92
C LYS A 337 2.71 -7.47 17.91
N VAL A 338 2.24 -7.82 16.71
CA VAL A 338 3.13 -8.33 15.64
C VAL A 338 3.69 -7.16 14.85
N GLN A 339 4.98 -6.85 14.99
CA GLN A 339 5.63 -5.86 14.13
C GLN A 339 6.51 -6.51 13.06
N ASN A 340 6.70 -5.79 11.96
CA ASN A 340 7.65 -6.14 10.90
C ASN A 340 7.40 -7.49 10.21
N LEU A 341 6.14 -7.83 9.94
CA LEU A 341 5.78 -9.07 9.22
C LEU A 341 6.46 -9.08 7.85
N LYS A 342 7.51 -9.88 7.69
CA LYS A 342 8.21 -10.08 6.42
C LYS A 342 7.82 -11.39 5.76
N ALA A 343 7.56 -11.34 4.46
CA ALA A 343 7.39 -12.52 3.64
C ALA A 343 8.25 -12.46 2.38
N GLN A 344 8.86 -13.61 2.06
CA GLN A 344 9.77 -13.83 0.94
C GLN A 344 9.23 -14.96 0.04
N GLY A 345 9.45 -14.87 -1.28
CA GLY A 345 9.08 -15.90 -2.26
C GLY A 345 9.83 -15.72 -3.60
N TRP A 346 9.89 -16.78 -4.42
CA TRP A 346 10.75 -16.86 -5.63
C TRP A 346 9.96 -17.06 -6.91
N PRO A 347 10.29 -16.32 -7.99
CA PRO A 347 9.90 -16.68 -9.36
C PRO A 347 11.09 -17.15 -10.20
N LEU A 348 12.32 -16.74 -9.85
CA LEU A 348 13.62 -17.09 -10.45
C LEU A 348 14.71 -16.96 -9.35
N PRO A 349 15.89 -17.60 -9.51
CA PRO A 349 16.93 -17.58 -8.48
C PRO A 349 17.54 -16.17 -8.28
N ARG A 350 17.46 -15.68 -7.04
CA ARG A 350 18.32 -14.67 -6.34
C ARG A 350 17.79 -13.24 -6.20
N THR A 351 16.49 -12.98 -6.32
CA THR A 351 15.91 -11.64 -6.01
C THR A 351 14.89 -11.72 -4.86
N PRO A 352 15.21 -11.19 -3.65
CA PRO A 352 14.34 -11.30 -2.48
C PRO A 352 13.13 -10.37 -2.56
N ILE A 353 12.02 -10.83 -1.97
CA ILE A 353 10.77 -10.10 -1.80
C ILE A 353 10.68 -9.58 -0.37
N SER A 354 10.06 -8.42 -0.18
CA SER A 354 9.70 -7.96 1.15
C SER A 354 8.24 -7.52 1.15
N LEU A 355 7.42 -8.25 1.90
CA LEU A 355 6.25 -7.70 2.55
C LEU A 355 6.71 -7.06 3.86
N SER A 356 6.13 -5.95 4.27
CA SER A 356 6.38 -5.36 5.59
C SER A 356 5.06 -4.82 6.12
N ALA A 357 4.58 -5.38 7.23
CA ALA A 357 3.46 -4.81 7.98
C ALA A 357 4.00 -4.27 9.31
N ASP A 358 3.66 -3.02 9.64
CA ASP A 358 4.28 -2.31 10.76
C ASP A 358 3.91 -2.89 12.13
N THR A 359 2.62 -2.99 12.47
CA THR A 359 2.19 -3.48 13.78
C THR A 359 0.74 -3.95 13.72
N ILE A 360 0.46 -5.22 14.01
CA ILE A 360 -0.90 -5.69 14.33
C ILE A 360 -0.97 -5.80 15.84
N SER A 361 -1.66 -4.85 16.48
CA SER A 361 -1.97 -4.88 17.91
C SER A 361 -3.39 -5.39 18.10
N LEU A 362 -3.55 -6.59 18.68
CA LEU A 362 -4.82 -7.08 19.19
C LEU A 362 -4.90 -6.70 20.67
N GLN A 363 -5.72 -5.72 21.04
CA GLN A 363 -6.00 -5.46 22.46
C GLN A 363 -7.14 -6.37 22.92
N SER A 364 -6.81 -7.31 23.82
CA SER A 364 -7.71 -8.24 24.50
C SER A 364 -8.27 -9.38 23.65
N HIS A 365 -7.72 -10.58 23.86
CA HIS A 365 -8.41 -11.82 23.56
C HIS A 365 -8.43 -12.68 24.82
N LYS A 366 -9.63 -13.06 25.28
CA LYS A 366 -9.80 -13.97 26.43
C LYS A 366 -9.57 -15.39 25.94
N TRP A 367 -8.48 -16.00 26.39
CA TRP A 367 -8.27 -17.43 26.20
C TRP A 367 -9.33 -18.21 26.98
N PRO A 368 -9.99 -19.21 26.38
CA PRO A 368 -11.11 -19.89 27.00
C PRO A 368 -10.73 -20.61 28.31
N GLN A 369 -9.55 -21.26 28.39
CA GLN A 369 -8.90 -21.82 29.59
C GLN A 369 -7.40 -22.07 29.30
N PRO A 370 -6.54 -22.27 30.32
CA PRO A 370 -5.21 -22.82 30.14
C PRO A 370 -5.29 -24.24 29.55
N VAL A 371 -4.36 -24.54 28.65
CA VAL A 371 -4.17 -25.88 28.11
C VAL A 371 -3.56 -26.74 29.20
N LEU A 372 -4.24 -27.78 29.70
CA LEU A 372 -3.68 -28.66 30.74
C LEU A 372 -2.95 -29.85 30.12
N PHE A 373 -1.71 -30.10 30.56
CA PHE A 373 -0.97 -31.29 30.18
C PHE A 373 -1.47 -32.51 30.94
N ASP A 374 -1.59 -33.64 30.23
CA ASP A 374 -2.04 -34.90 30.82
C ASP A 374 -0.89 -35.60 31.57
N ARG A 375 0.37 -35.29 31.22
CA ARG A 375 1.56 -35.89 31.84
C ARG A 375 2.77 -34.95 31.80
N PHE A 376 3.55 -34.95 32.88
CA PHE A 376 4.84 -34.28 33.01
C PHE A 376 5.85 -35.24 33.65
N ASP A 377 6.73 -35.82 32.84
CA ASP A 377 7.81 -36.69 33.34
C ASP A 377 9.10 -35.87 33.39
N ALA A 378 9.73 -35.72 34.55
CA ALA A 378 10.98 -34.96 34.67
C ALA A 378 11.91 -35.55 35.73
N ARG A 379 13.22 -35.39 35.55
CA ARG A 379 14.20 -35.62 36.61
C ARG A 379 14.38 -34.33 37.39
N LEU A 380 14.09 -34.37 38.70
CA LEU A 380 14.23 -33.22 39.59
C LEU A 380 15.44 -33.40 40.49
N THR A 381 16.36 -32.44 40.47
CA THR A 381 17.56 -32.43 41.33
C THR A 381 17.49 -31.23 42.27
N PRO A 382 17.36 -31.42 43.60
CA PRO A 382 17.29 -30.30 44.55
C PRO A 382 18.64 -29.59 44.71
N LYS A 383 18.60 -28.26 44.80
CA LYS A 383 19.75 -27.38 45.05
C LYS A 383 19.31 -26.18 45.90
N GLY A 384 19.26 -26.35 47.22
CA GLY A 384 18.73 -25.33 48.13
C GLY A 384 17.23 -25.16 47.97
N SER A 385 16.74 -23.93 47.79
CA SER A 385 15.33 -23.62 47.47
C SER A 385 14.96 -23.84 46.00
N LEU A 386 15.93 -24.22 45.16
CA LEU A 386 15.75 -24.45 43.73
C LEU A 386 15.63 -25.96 43.43
N LEU A 387 14.70 -26.32 42.55
CA LEU A 387 14.65 -27.62 41.90
C LEU A 387 15.14 -27.46 40.46
N ASN A 388 16.26 -28.11 40.12
CA ASN A 388 16.66 -28.25 38.73
C ASN A 388 15.76 -29.27 38.04
N VAL A 389 15.27 -28.92 36.86
CA VAL A 389 14.42 -29.74 36.01
C VAL A 389 15.24 -30.18 34.79
N GLU A 390 15.50 -31.48 34.69
CA GLU A 390 16.27 -32.10 33.62
C GLU A 390 15.43 -33.18 32.91
N ASN A 391 15.63 -33.33 31.59
CA ASN A 391 14.93 -34.31 30.75
C ASN A 391 13.40 -34.29 30.94
N ALA A 392 12.80 -33.11 31.04
CA ALA A 392 11.36 -33.05 31.23
C ALA A 392 10.63 -33.24 29.91
N HIS A 393 9.60 -34.08 29.92
CA HIS A 393 8.69 -34.32 28.81
C HIS A 393 7.27 -33.96 29.22
N LEU A 394 6.71 -32.95 28.55
CA LEU A 394 5.32 -32.52 28.67
C LEU A 394 4.49 -33.22 27.60
N ARG A 395 3.40 -33.88 27.98
CA ARG A 395 2.49 -34.54 27.04
C ARG A 395 1.05 -34.11 27.21
N GLN A 396 0.39 -33.85 26.08
CA GLN A 396 -1.07 -33.64 26.00
C GLN A 396 -1.61 -34.28 24.73
N GLY A 397 -2.32 -35.40 24.85
CA GLY A 397 -2.69 -36.20 23.68
C GLY A 397 -1.48 -36.53 22.76
N PRO A 398 -1.46 -36.08 21.48
CA PRO A 398 -0.34 -36.28 20.55
C PRO A 398 0.82 -35.28 20.73
N PHE A 399 0.66 -34.25 21.57
CA PHE A 399 1.68 -33.25 21.82
C PHE A 399 2.76 -33.80 22.74
N THR A 400 4.03 -33.64 22.33
CA THR A 400 5.20 -33.85 23.18
C THR A 400 6.08 -32.63 23.11
N ALA A 401 6.43 -32.06 24.26
CA ALA A 401 7.42 -31.01 24.36
C ALA A 401 8.47 -31.36 25.39
N GLU A 402 9.68 -30.87 25.16
CA GLU A 402 10.77 -31.01 26.11
C GLU A 402 10.86 -29.74 26.94
N ALA A 403 11.14 -29.86 28.24
CA ALA A 403 11.39 -28.73 29.10
C ALA A 403 12.63 -28.93 29.96
N ALA A 404 13.34 -27.84 30.24
CA ALA A 404 14.48 -27.84 31.14
C ALA A 404 14.60 -26.48 31.85
N GLY A 405 15.18 -26.46 33.05
CA GLY A 405 15.42 -25.21 33.78
C GLY A 405 15.32 -25.37 35.29
N GLN A 406 14.74 -24.38 35.97
CA GLN A 406 14.69 -24.33 37.43
C GLN A 406 13.33 -23.88 37.96
N ILE A 407 12.93 -24.45 39.10
CA ILE A 407 11.76 -24.04 39.87
C ILE A 407 12.24 -23.53 41.23
N ASP A 408 11.94 -22.27 41.56
CA ASP A 408 12.24 -21.66 42.85
C ASP A 408 11.05 -21.77 43.78
N LEU A 409 11.17 -22.63 44.79
CA LEU A 409 10.12 -22.94 45.76
C LEU A 409 10.00 -21.88 46.86
N ALA A 410 10.94 -20.93 46.98
CA ALA A 410 10.90 -19.90 48.01
C ALA A 410 9.93 -18.75 47.71
N GLN A 411 9.35 -18.70 46.50
CA GLN A 411 8.43 -17.64 46.12
C GLN A 411 6.99 -17.96 46.54
N TYR A 412 6.35 -17.00 47.22
CA TYR A 412 4.97 -17.07 47.70
C TYR A 412 4.09 -16.08 46.92
N PRO A 413 2.82 -16.40 46.59
CA PRO A 413 2.05 -17.62 46.89
C PRO A 413 2.22 -18.76 45.86
N PHE A 414 3.06 -18.58 44.84
CA PHE A 414 3.32 -19.58 43.80
C PHE A 414 4.82 -19.72 43.59
N PRO A 415 5.35 -20.94 43.41
CA PRO A 415 6.77 -21.13 43.09
C PRO A 415 7.08 -20.44 41.76
N LYS A 416 8.29 -19.87 41.63
CA LYS A 416 8.72 -19.22 40.39
C LYS A 416 9.28 -20.26 39.43
N ILE A 417 8.61 -20.47 38.30
CA ILE A 417 8.99 -21.46 37.31
C ILE A 417 9.76 -20.77 36.17
N ASN A 418 11.04 -21.12 36.01
CA ASN A 418 11.89 -20.66 34.91
C ASN A 418 12.31 -21.88 34.08
N LEU A 419 11.42 -22.31 33.18
CA LEU A 419 11.69 -23.43 32.27
C LEU A 419 11.71 -22.93 30.82
N GLU A 420 12.56 -23.51 30.01
CA GLU A 420 12.53 -23.36 28.56
C GLU A 420 11.83 -24.57 27.96
N VAL A 421 10.82 -24.33 27.11
CA VAL A 421 10.05 -25.38 26.43
C VAL A 421 10.46 -25.44 24.98
N THR A 422 10.71 -26.66 24.50
CA THR A 422 10.99 -26.93 23.10
C THR A 422 9.82 -27.67 22.48
N LEU A 423 9.23 -27.08 21.44
CA LEU A 423 8.09 -27.61 20.70
C LEU A 423 8.57 -28.23 19.38
N ASP A 424 8.16 -29.47 19.11
CA ASP A 424 8.25 -30.11 17.80
C ASP A 424 6.87 -30.13 17.12
N ARG A 425 6.84 -30.05 15.78
CA ARG A 425 5.61 -30.11 14.96
C ARG A 425 4.47 -29.22 15.49
N HIS A 426 4.79 -28.00 15.91
CA HIS A 426 3.87 -27.05 16.55
C HIS A 426 2.61 -26.72 15.73
N GLY A 427 2.70 -26.79 14.39
CA GLY A 427 1.55 -26.56 13.50
C GLY A 427 0.46 -27.63 13.65
N ASP A 428 0.85 -28.91 13.64
CA ASP A 428 -0.07 -30.05 13.78
C ASP A 428 -0.74 -30.05 15.16
N PHE A 429 0.01 -29.67 16.19
CA PHE A 429 -0.49 -29.50 17.55
C PHE A 429 -1.59 -28.43 17.66
N LEU A 430 -1.33 -27.23 17.14
CA LEU A 430 -2.31 -26.15 17.23
C LEU A 430 -3.58 -26.49 16.45
N GLU A 431 -3.45 -27.17 15.32
CA GLU A 431 -4.62 -27.66 14.59
C GLU A 431 -5.39 -28.73 15.37
N SER A 432 -4.72 -29.62 16.09
CA SER A 432 -5.39 -30.65 16.90
C SER A 432 -6.15 -30.03 18.08
N LEU A 433 -5.57 -29.06 18.78
CA LEU A 433 -6.26 -28.28 19.83
C LEU A 433 -7.47 -27.53 19.28
N ALA A 434 -7.36 -26.99 18.06
CA ALA A 434 -8.48 -26.34 17.40
C ALA A 434 -9.61 -27.30 17.04
N ARG A 435 -9.29 -28.51 16.60
CA ARG A 435 -10.29 -29.56 16.31
C ARG A 435 -10.96 -30.06 17.59
N ALA A 436 -10.23 -30.13 18.69
CA ALA A 436 -10.76 -30.50 20.02
C ALA A 436 -11.57 -29.38 20.69
N GLY A 437 -11.63 -28.18 20.09
CA GLY A 437 -12.34 -27.02 20.66
C GLY A 437 -11.64 -26.37 21.85
N ALA A 438 -10.42 -26.81 22.20
CA ALA A 438 -9.64 -26.27 23.31
C ALA A 438 -9.14 -24.84 23.03
N ILE A 439 -8.83 -24.56 21.77
CA ILE A 439 -8.57 -23.21 21.26
C ILE A 439 -9.38 -22.99 20.00
N GLU A 440 -9.62 -21.74 19.63
CA GLU A 440 -10.32 -21.47 18.38
C GLU A 440 -9.41 -21.70 17.17
N LYS A 441 -9.96 -22.24 16.07
CA LYS A 441 -9.20 -22.51 14.83
C LYS A 441 -8.43 -21.30 14.30
N ARG A 442 -8.94 -20.09 14.55
CA ARG A 442 -8.28 -18.82 14.20
C ARG A 442 -7.02 -18.54 15.03
N ILE A 443 -7.06 -18.85 16.32
CA ILE A 443 -5.94 -18.71 17.24
C ILE A 443 -4.85 -19.72 16.89
N ALA A 444 -5.23 -20.97 16.61
CA ALA A 444 -4.31 -22.03 16.20
C ALA A 444 -3.47 -21.64 14.97
N ARG A 445 -4.13 -21.14 13.92
CA ARG A 445 -3.45 -20.68 12.69
C ARG A 445 -2.48 -19.53 12.97
N PHE A 446 -2.89 -18.62 13.84
CA PHE A 446 -2.10 -17.44 14.17
C PHE A 446 -0.86 -17.78 15.02
N THR A 447 -1.05 -18.52 16.11
CA THR A 447 0.05 -19.01 16.96
C THR A 447 1.01 -19.90 16.17
N GLY A 448 0.49 -20.69 15.21
CA GLY A 448 1.31 -21.55 14.35
C GLY A 448 2.21 -20.75 13.43
N ALA A 449 1.71 -19.65 12.86
CA ALA A 449 2.52 -18.72 12.09
C ALA A 449 3.61 -18.05 12.93
N ALA A 450 3.29 -17.65 14.18
CA ALA A 450 4.26 -17.05 15.09
C ALA A 450 5.36 -18.05 15.49
N PHE A 451 5.00 -19.28 15.84
CA PHE A 451 5.98 -20.32 16.17
C PHE A 451 6.84 -20.73 14.97
N THR A 452 6.28 -20.80 13.77
CA THR A 452 7.04 -21.08 12.54
C THR A 452 8.09 -20.01 12.24
N ALA A 453 7.84 -18.77 12.66
CA ALA A 453 8.82 -17.69 12.55
C ALA A 453 9.97 -17.80 13.56
N LEU A 454 9.75 -18.50 14.67
CA LEU A 454 10.70 -18.68 15.76
C LEU A 454 11.40 -20.04 15.70
N SER A 455 11.05 -20.90 14.74
CA SER A 455 11.67 -22.22 14.63
C SER A 455 13.11 -22.11 14.15
N ALA A 456 14.01 -22.85 14.79
CA ALA A 456 15.37 -23.05 14.31
C ALA A 456 15.38 -23.85 12.99
N GLU A 457 16.55 -23.97 12.34
CA GLU A 457 16.70 -24.68 11.06
C GLU A 457 16.26 -26.16 11.12
N ASP A 458 16.25 -26.74 12.31
CA ASP A 458 15.78 -28.10 12.60
C ASP A 458 14.24 -28.20 12.76
N GLY A 459 13.53 -27.09 12.67
CA GLY A 459 12.07 -27.02 12.80
C GLY A 459 11.56 -26.97 14.25
N ARG A 460 12.44 -26.93 15.26
CA ARG A 460 12.07 -26.86 16.68
C ARG A 460 11.93 -25.41 17.13
N VAL A 461 11.00 -25.17 18.05
CA VAL A 461 10.75 -23.82 18.61
C VAL A 461 11.07 -23.80 20.09
N HIS A 462 12.00 -22.95 20.52
CA HIS A 462 12.40 -22.77 21.91
C HIS A 462 11.71 -21.54 22.50
N ILE A 463 11.01 -21.70 23.62
CA ILE A 463 10.21 -20.62 24.22
C ILE A 463 10.30 -20.69 25.75
N PRO A 464 10.57 -19.57 26.45
CA PRO A 464 10.51 -19.55 27.90
C PRO A 464 9.08 -19.68 28.43
N LEU A 465 8.92 -20.39 29.55
CA LEU A 465 7.72 -20.32 30.39
C LEU A 465 7.76 -19.06 31.21
N ILE A 466 6.75 -18.21 31.02
CA ILE A 466 6.57 -16.98 31.78
C ILE A 466 5.37 -17.16 32.70
N GLN A 467 5.58 -16.94 34.00
CA GLN A 467 4.53 -16.99 35.00
C GLN A 467 3.90 -15.61 35.23
N LYS A 468 2.56 -15.55 35.27
CA LYS A 468 1.80 -14.35 35.66
C LYS A 468 0.61 -14.73 36.53
N GLY A 469 0.63 -14.28 37.78
CA GLY A 469 -0.32 -14.73 38.78
C GLY A 469 -0.28 -16.27 38.89
N PRO A 470 -1.43 -16.96 38.86
CA PRO A 470 -1.47 -18.42 38.86
C PRO A 470 -1.16 -19.03 37.49
N THR A 471 -1.08 -18.30 36.38
CA THR A 471 -1.03 -18.91 35.04
C THR A 471 0.39 -18.92 34.45
N LEU A 472 0.81 -20.06 33.89
CA LEU A 472 2.03 -20.20 33.09
C LEU A 472 1.73 -20.02 31.61
N TYR A 473 2.63 -19.35 30.90
CA TYR A 473 2.54 -19.09 29.46
C TYR A 473 3.77 -19.59 28.72
N ALA A 474 3.57 -20.37 27.66
CA ALA A 474 4.60 -20.68 26.67
C ALA A 474 4.36 -19.77 25.45
N GLY A 475 5.10 -18.65 25.38
CA GLY A 475 4.86 -17.62 24.37
C GLY A 475 3.46 -17.02 24.57
N PRO A 476 2.57 -16.99 23.55
CA PRO A 476 1.21 -16.48 23.69
C PRO A 476 0.23 -17.50 24.31
N LEU A 477 0.61 -18.77 24.44
CA LEU A 477 -0.29 -19.85 24.84
C LEU A 477 -0.30 -20.02 26.37
N PRO A 478 -1.46 -19.97 27.04
CA PRO A 478 -1.56 -20.36 28.46
C PRO A 478 -1.49 -21.88 28.59
N VAL A 479 -0.54 -22.39 29.36
CA VAL A 479 -0.18 -23.83 29.42
C VAL A 479 -0.39 -24.50 30.76
N ALA A 480 -0.66 -23.75 31.83
CA ALA A 480 -1.07 -24.33 33.11
C ALA A 480 -1.61 -23.23 34.02
N SER A 481 -2.48 -23.62 34.96
CA SER A 481 -2.77 -22.81 36.15
C SER A 481 -2.19 -23.51 37.37
N LEU A 482 -1.42 -22.77 38.16
CA LEU A 482 -0.78 -23.21 39.39
C LEU A 482 -1.77 -23.13 40.55
N PRO A 483 -1.82 -24.16 41.40
CA PRO A 483 -2.52 -24.09 42.67
C PRO A 483 -1.78 -23.11 43.60
N ALA A 484 -2.53 -22.32 44.38
CA ALA A 484 -1.94 -21.47 45.39
C ALA A 484 -1.31 -22.33 46.49
N LEU A 485 -0.10 -21.99 46.93
CA LEU A 485 0.47 -22.58 48.12
C LEU A 485 -0.38 -22.16 49.32
N PRO A 486 -0.70 -23.09 50.25
CA PRO A 486 -1.35 -22.71 51.50
C PRO A 486 -0.50 -21.67 52.22
N ASP A 487 -1.16 -20.73 52.88
CA ASP A 487 -0.48 -19.69 53.66
C ASP A 487 0.43 -20.36 54.69
N PRO A 488 1.75 -20.10 54.69
CA PRO A 488 2.67 -20.68 55.66
C PRO A 488 2.29 -20.34 57.12
N MET A 489 1.46 -19.32 57.34
CA MET A 489 0.91 -18.98 58.66
C MET A 489 -0.33 -19.79 59.08
N SER A 490 -0.89 -20.63 58.19
CA SER A 490 -2.16 -21.35 58.42
C SER A 490 -2.04 -22.75 59.05
N GLY A 491 -0.82 -23.25 59.26
CA GLY A 491 -0.56 -24.46 60.06
C GLY A 491 -1.00 -25.81 59.47
N ASN A 492 -1.60 -25.87 58.27
CA ASN A 492 -1.99 -27.13 57.62
C ASN A 492 -1.12 -27.42 56.38
N PRO A 493 -0.40 -28.56 56.32
CA PRO A 493 0.39 -28.93 55.16
C PRO A 493 -0.51 -29.37 53.99
N PRO A 494 -0.19 -29.00 52.73
CA PRO A 494 -0.93 -29.48 51.58
C PRO A 494 -0.57 -30.94 51.27
N ALA A 495 -1.57 -31.75 50.93
CA ALA A 495 -1.35 -33.03 50.27
C ALA A 495 -0.78 -32.75 48.87
N LEU A 496 0.49 -33.12 48.64
CA LEU A 496 1.08 -33.14 47.29
C LEU A 496 0.27 -34.11 46.43
N ALA A 497 -0.56 -33.58 45.53
CA ALA A 497 -1.20 -34.37 44.48
C ALA A 497 -0.12 -34.89 43.52
N ARG A 498 -0.20 -36.18 43.21
CA ARG A 498 0.71 -36.91 42.30
C ARG A 498 0.69 -36.38 40.88
#